data_AF-A0A519WCP0-F1
#
_entry.id   AF-A0A519WCP0-F1
#
_cell.length_a   1.000
_cell.length_b   1.000
_cell.length_c   1.000
_cell.angle_alpha   90.00
_cell.angle_beta   90.00
_cell.angle_gamma   90.00
#
_symmetry.space_group_name_H-M   'P 1'
#
loop_
_entity.id
_entity.type
_entity.pdbx_description
1 polymer ?
#
loop_
_entity_poly.entity_id
_entity_poly.type
_entity_poly.pdbx_seq_one_letter_code
_entity_poly.pdbx_strand_id
1 'polypeptide(L)'
;YINTLQHVMEACAANGKEVMIFDRPNPNGFVIDGPILDPQFKSGIGIQPIPVSHGLTVGEYAQMLNGEGWLKNKLKCKITVIKNANYNHDMPYELPVAPSPNLNTAQSILLYPSTCLFEGIYANLGRGTKFPFTVLGAPYYKGIYEFSFTPTGIKGMAETPLFKDEVCYGIDLRNYDTSIFRKTRQINIQWVMELYKASPKKETFFDSKLSNQMLPIEKLIGVADFRKQIIEGKSEAEIRTSWEPGLSKYKEMRKKYLLYP
;
A
#
# COMPACT_ATOMS: atom_id res chain seq x y z
N TYR A 1 -3.29 0.59 -10.34
CA TYR A 1 -3.14 -0.03 -11.68
C TYR A 1 -3.70 -1.45 -11.78
N ILE A 2 -3.48 -2.34 -10.81
CA ILE A 2 -4.02 -3.71 -10.88
C ILE A 2 -5.56 -3.79 -11.00
N ASN A 3 -6.30 -2.84 -10.40
CA ASN A 3 -7.75 -2.71 -10.60
C ASN A 3 -8.11 -2.38 -12.07
N THR A 4 -7.31 -1.53 -12.73
CA THR A 4 -7.47 -1.22 -14.16
C THR A 4 -7.24 -2.47 -15.01
N LEU A 5 -6.21 -3.28 -14.69
CA LEU A 5 -5.98 -4.56 -15.36
C LEU A 5 -7.21 -5.47 -15.27
N GLN A 6 -7.80 -5.60 -14.08
CA GLN A 6 -9.02 -6.39 -13.90
C GLN A 6 -10.14 -5.90 -14.82
N HIS A 7 -10.41 -4.59 -14.87
CA HIS A 7 -11.46 -4.05 -15.74
C HIS A 7 -11.18 -4.27 -17.23
N VAL A 8 -9.91 -4.15 -17.65
CA VAL A 8 -9.51 -4.48 -19.03
C VAL A 8 -9.76 -5.96 -19.33
N MET A 9 -9.38 -6.85 -18.41
CA MET A 9 -9.62 -8.29 -18.56
C MET A 9 -11.11 -8.63 -18.63
N GLU A 10 -11.95 -8.01 -17.79
CA GLU A 10 -13.41 -8.16 -17.81
C GLU A 10 -14.00 -7.72 -19.15
N ALA A 11 -13.60 -6.54 -19.64
CA ALA A 11 -14.06 -6.01 -20.92
C ALA A 11 -13.62 -6.90 -22.10
N CYS A 12 -12.37 -7.35 -22.12
CA CYS A 12 -11.85 -8.24 -23.15
C CYS A 12 -12.56 -9.61 -23.13
N ALA A 13 -12.75 -10.20 -21.95
CA ALA A 13 -13.45 -11.48 -21.81
C ALA A 13 -14.89 -11.39 -22.32
N ALA A 14 -15.62 -10.32 -21.99
CA ALA A 14 -16.98 -10.09 -22.46
C ALA A 14 -17.10 -9.92 -23.98
N ASN A 15 -16.01 -9.56 -24.66
CA ASN A 15 -15.99 -9.27 -26.11
C ASN A 15 -15.16 -10.30 -26.91
N GLY A 16 -14.79 -11.43 -26.31
CA GLY A 16 -13.98 -12.46 -26.97
C GLY A 16 -12.60 -11.95 -27.43
N LYS A 17 -12.03 -10.96 -26.72
CA LYS A 17 -10.70 -10.39 -27.00
C LYS A 17 -9.65 -10.98 -26.05
N GLU A 18 -8.43 -11.03 -26.56
CA GLU A 18 -7.25 -11.44 -25.79
C GLU A 18 -6.55 -10.23 -25.17
N VAL A 19 -6.02 -10.39 -23.96
CA VAL A 19 -5.14 -9.41 -23.32
C VAL A 19 -3.70 -9.92 -23.34
N MET A 20 -2.82 -9.18 -24.01
CA MET A 20 -1.39 -9.40 -23.94
C MET A 20 -0.77 -8.52 -22.85
N ILE A 21 -0.06 -9.13 -21.91
CA ILE A 21 0.54 -8.46 -20.75
C ILE A 21 2.06 -8.51 -20.90
N PHE A 22 2.67 -7.36 -21.14
CA PHE A 22 4.11 -7.18 -21.01
C PHE A 22 4.43 -7.02 -19.54
N ASP A 23 4.81 -8.13 -18.91
CA ASP A 23 4.98 -8.16 -17.47
C ASP A 23 6.13 -7.27 -17.02
N ARG A 24 6.13 -6.87 -15.75
CA ARG A 24 7.17 -5.99 -15.19
C ARG A 24 7.53 -6.45 -13.77
N PRO A 25 8.80 -6.25 -13.34
CA PRO A 25 9.20 -6.52 -11.97
C PRO A 25 8.30 -5.78 -10.98
N ASN A 26 7.93 -6.45 -9.88
CA ASN A 26 7.29 -5.79 -8.75
C ASN A 26 8.40 -5.28 -7.81
N PRO A 27 8.57 -3.97 -7.60
CA PRO A 27 9.62 -3.45 -6.72
C PRO A 27 9.47 -3.94 -5.26
N ASN A 28 8.25 -4.32 -4.86
CA ASN A 28 7.89 -4.89 -3.57
C ASN A 28 7.52 -6.39 -3.67
N GLY A 29 7.93 -7.09 -4.74
CA GLY A 29 7.63 -8.52 -4.96
C GLY A 29 8.10 -9.44 -3.83
N PHE A 30 9.10 -8.96 -3.09
CA PHE A 30 9.78 -9.64 -2.00
C PHE A 30 8.99 -9.61 -0.67
N VAL A 31 7.94 -8.78 -0.55
CA VAL A 31 7.10 -8.64 0.67
C VAL A 31 5.70 -9.17 0.41
N ILE A 32 5.25 -10.11 1.26
CA ILE A 32 3.88 -10.63 1.26
C ILE A 32 3.35 -10.50 2.67
N ASP A 33 2.68 -9.39 2.97
CA ASP A 33 2.30 -9.01 4.33
C ASP A 33 1.09 -8.07 4.39
N GLY A 34 0.50 -7.99 5.58
CA GLY A 34 -0.75 -7.30 5.88
C GLY A 34 -1.96 -8.22 5.84
N PRO A 35 -3.10 -7.76 6.37
CA PRO A 35 -4.32 -8.56 6.39
C PRO A 35 -4.94 -8.69 5.00
N ILE A 36 -5.67 -9.79 4.81
CA ILE A 36 -6.44 -10.01 3.59
C ILE A 36 -7.63 -9.04 3.56
N LEU A 37 -7.81 -8.33 2.45
CA LEU A 37 -8.95 -7.43 2.29
C LEU A 37 -10.28 -8.17 2.53
N ASP A 38 -11.00 -7.74 3.56
CA ASP A 38 -12.38 -8.15 3.80
C ASP A 38 -13.28 -7.51 2.73
N PRO A 39 -14.14 -8.29 2.05
CA PRO A 39 -15.07 -7.78 1.05
C PRO A 39 -15.93 -6.60 1.49
N GLN A 40 -16.20 -6.43 2.79
CA GLN A 40 -16.96 -5.28 3.30
C GLN A 40 -16.22 -3.93 3.10
N PHE A 41 -14.89 -3.95 3.00
CA PHE A 41 -14.06 -2.76 2.79
C PHE A 41 -13.63 -2.56 1.33
N LYS A 42 -14.20 -3.37 0.42
CA LYS A 42 -14.01 -3.21 -1.03
C LYS A 42 -14.30 -1.77 -1.46
N SER A 43 -13.39 -1.21 -2.26
CA SER A 43 -13.45 0.17 -2.73
C SER A 43 -12.69 0.35 -4.06
N GLY A 44 -12.58 1.60 -4.55
CA GLY A 44 -11.80 1.91 -5.74
C GLY A 44 -10.30 1.62 -5.63
N ILE A 45 -9.77 1.51 -4.41
CA ILE A 45 -8.35 1.23 -4.15
C ILE A 45 -8.07 -0.25 -3.81
N GLY A 46 -9.09 -1.05 -3.50
CA GLY A 46 -8.95 -2.46 -3.15
C GLY A 46 -10.20 -3.25 -3.54
N ILE A 47 -10.06 -4.22 -4.46
CA ILE A 47 -11.19 -4.95 -5.05
C ILE A 47 -11.23 -6.42 -4.64
N GLN A 48 -10.07 -7.05 -4.53
CA GLN A 48 -9.91 -8.49 -4.39
C GLN A 48 -9.32 -8.86 -3.02
N PRO A 49 -9.62 -10.05 -2.49
CA PRO A 49 -9.14 -10.50 -1.17
C PRO A 49 -7.66 -10.89 -1.23
N ILE A 50 -6.80 -9.88 -1.35
CA ILE A 50 -5.34 -9.97 -1.32
C ILE A 50 -4.81 -9.13 -0.14
N PRO A 51 -3.59 -9.41 0.36
CA PRO A 51 -2.99 -8.60 1.43
C PRO A 51 -2.52 -7.24 0.90
N VAL A 52 -2.22 -6.33 1.83
CA VAL A 52 -1.69 -4.97 1.54
C VAL A 52 -0.49 -5.03 0.60
N SER A 53 0.49 -5.87 0.90
CA SER A 53 1.56 -6.22 -0.03
C SER A 53 1.36 -7.64 -0.54
N HIS A 54 0.97 -7.77 -1.81
CA HIS A 54 0.60 -9.05 -2.42
C HIS A 54 1.78 -9.82 -3.04
N GLY A 55 2.91 -9.16 -3.27
CA GLY A 55 4.13 -9.77 -3.81
C GLY A 55 4.02 -10.33 -5.24
N LEU A 56 2.94 -10.08 -5.97
CA LEU A 56 2.78 -10.57 -7.35
C LEU A 56 3.22 -9.53 -8.38
N THR A 57 3.76 -9.98 -9.50
CA THR A 57 3.82 -9.17 -10.73
C THR A 57 2.43 -8.97 -11.33
N VAL A 58 2.31 -8.07 -12.31
CA VAL A 58 1.01 -7.80 -12.95
C VAL A 58 0.53 -9.00 -13.77
N GLY A 59 1.45 -9.74 -14.39
CA GLY A 59 1.15 -10.98 -15.12
C GLY A 59 0.65 -12.10 -14.21
N GLU A 60 1.30 -12.33 -13.08
CA GLU A 60 0.87 -13.34 -12.10
C GLU A 60 -0.47 -12.96 -11.46
N TYR A 61 -0.69 -11.68 -11.17
CA TYR A 61 -1.99 -11.20 -10.67
C TYR A 61 -3.13 -11.43 -11.69
N ALA A 62 -2.87 -11.23 -12.99
CA ALA A 62 -3.83 -11.56 -14.04
C ALA A 62 -4.17 -13.06 -14.08
N GLN A 63 -3.16 -13.93 -13.91
CA GLN A 63 -3.41 -15.37 -13.82
C GLN A 63 -4.27 -15.71 -12.60
N MET A 64 -3.98 -15.09 -11.44
CA MET A 64 -4.75 -15.25 -10.22
C MET A 64 -6.21 -14.80 -10.41
N LEU A 65 -6.46 -13.65 -11.05
CA LEU A 65 -7.81 -13.17 -11.35
C LEU A 65 -8.65 -14.20 -12.13
N ASN A 66 -8.05 -14.84 -13.14
CA ASN A 66 -8.69 -15.89 -13.92
C ASN A 66 -8.86 -17.19 -13.13
N GLY A 67 -7.81 -17.63 -12.43
CA GLY A 67 -7.77 -18.91 -11.73
C GLY A 67 -8.71 -18.98 -10.53
N GLU A 68 -8.79 -17.89 -9.76
CA GLU A 68 -9.71 -17.77 -8.62
C GLU A 68 -11.13 -17.37 -9.03
N GLY A 69 -11.37 -17.12 -10.32
CA GLY A 69 -12.69 -16.72 -10.84
C GLY A 69 -13.18 -15.40 -10.24
N TRP A 70 -12.26 -14.44 -10.11
CA TRP A 70 -12.46 -13.14 -9.48
C TRP A 70 -12.96 -12.06 -10.44
N LEU A 71 -12.89 -12.32 -11.75
CA LEU A 71 -13.52 -11.46 -12.75
C LEU A 71 -15.05 -11.49 -12.61
N LYS A 72 -15.69 -10.34 -12.89
CA LYS A 72 -17.15 -10.20 -12.87
C LYS A 72 -17.84 -11.31 -13.66
N ASN A 73 -18.98 -11.79 -13.16
CA ASN A 73 -19.79 -12.85 -13.77
C ASN A 73 -19.02 -14.16 -14.04
N LYS A 74 -17.94 -14.43 -13.30
CA LYS A 74 -17.08 -15.61 -13.49
C LYS A 74 -16.51 -15.72 -14.91
N LEU A 75 -16.36 -14.57 -15.58
CA LEU A 75 -15.67 -14.49 -16.86
C LEU A 75 -14.25 -15.05 -16.73
N LYS A 76 -13.74 -15.60 -17.83
CA LYS A 76 -12.33 -15.97 -17.98
C LYS A 76 -11.79 -15.24 -19.20
N CYS A 77 -10.77 -14.42 -18.98
CA CYS A 77 -10.12 -13.68 -20.05
C CYS A 77 -9.03 -14.53 -20.68
N LYS A 78 -8.98 -14.61 -22.01
CA LYS A 78 -7.79 -15.17 -22.69
C LYS A 78 -6.64 -14.19 -22.48
N ILE A 79 -5.58 -14.63 -21.82
CA ILE A 79 -4.40 -13.80 -21.55
C ILE A 79 -3.13 -14.47 -22.09
N THR A 80 -2.21 -13.65 -22.60
CA THR A 80 -0.83 -14.02 -22.91
C THR A 80 0.09 -13.14 -22.10
N VAL A 81 0.94 -13.74 -21.25
CA VAL A 81 1.91 -13.00 -20.44
C VAL A 81 3.29 -13.14 -21.06
N ILE A 82 3.88 -12.00 -21.46
CA ILE A 82 5.27 -11.91 -21.89
C ILE A 82 6.12 -11.73 -20.64
N LYS A 83 6.83 -12.80 -20.24
CA LYS A 83 7.61 -12.87 -19.00
C LYS A 83 8.85 -11.98 -19.05
N ASN A 84 9.24 -11.49 -17.88
CA ASN A 84 10.56 -10.90 -17.69
C ASN A 84 11.66 -11.97 -17.76
N ALA A 85 12.74 -11.69 -18.47
CA ALA A 85 13.97 -12.48 -18.37
C ALA A 85 14.72 -12.12 -17.08
N ASN A 86 15.34 -13.10 -16.43
CA ASN A 86 16.24 -12.93 -15.27
C ASN A 86 15.62 -12.24 -14.04
N TYR A 87 14.30 -12.29 -13.89
CA TYR A 87 13.61 -11.76 -12.71
C TYR A 87 13.29 -12.89 -11.72
N ASN A 88 13.44 -12.60 -10.43
CA ASN A 88 12.96 -13.38 -9.31
C ASN A 88 12.35 -12.43 -8.27
N HIS A 89 11.47 -12.94 -7.40
CA HIS A 89 10.72 -12.11 -6.46
C HIS A 89 11.59 -11.43 -5.41
N ASP A 90 12.80 -11.93 -5.16
CA ASP A 90 13.75 -11.31 -4.23
C ASP A 90 14.71 -10.31 -4.88
N MET A 91 14.65 -10.13 -6.20
CA MET A 91 15.54 -9.22 -6.91
C MET A 91 15.23 -7.76 -6.54
N PRO A 92 16.23 -6.96 -6.13
CA PRO A 92 16.09 -5.51 -6.09
C PRO A 92 15.80 -4.93 -7.46
N TYR A 93 14.78 -4.08 -7.55
CA TYR A 93 14.41 -3.42 -8.79
C TYR A 93 14.13 -1.95 -8.55
N GLU A 94 14.95 -1.09 -9.16
CA GLU A 94 14.73 0.35 -9.20
C GLU A 94 14.00 0.71 -10.49
N LEU A 95 12.92 1.48 -10.35
CA LEU A 95 12.11 1.86 -11.50
C LEU A 95 12.83 2.94 -12.31
N PRO A 96 12.98 2.78 -13.64
CA PRO A 96 13.62 3.78 -14.48
C PRO A 96 12.76 5.04 -14.65
N VAL A 97 11.46 4.95 -14.33
CA VAL A 97 10.49 6.05 -14.42
C VAL A 97 9.61 6.00 -13.18
N ALA A 98 9.39 7.15 -12.55
CA ALA A 98 8.51 7.27 -11.41
C ALA A 98 7.08 6.77 -11.75
N PRO A 99 6.51 5.83 -10.98
CA PRO A 99 5.18 5.29 -11.24
C PRO A 99 4.05 6.28 -10.93
N SER A 100 4.33 7.33 -10.17
CA SER A 100 3.41 8.41 -9.83
C SER A 100 4.19 9.67 -9.46
N PRO A 101 3.65 10.89 -9.66
CA PRO A 101 4.31 12.11 -9.23
C PRO A 101 4.71 12.12 -7.74
N ASN A 102 3.96 11.44 -6.88
CA ASN A 102 4.29 11.32 -5.45
C ASN A 102 5.01 10.02 -5.07
N LEU A 103 5.33 9.15 -6.02
CA LEU A 103 6.22 8.00 -5.81
C LEU A 103 7.46 8.23 -6.67
N ASN A 104 8.24 9.20 -6.27
CA ASN A 104 9.27 9.82 -7.10
C ASN A 104 10.70 9.36 -6.76
N THR A 105 10.85 8.45 -5.78
CA THR A 105 12.15 7.89 -5.38
C THR A 105 12.02 6.40 -5.05
N ALA A 106 13.11 5.62 -5.18
CA ALA A 106 13.15 4.22 -4.73
C ALA A 106 12.76 4.09 -3.24
N GLN A 107 13.25 5.01 -2.40
CA GLN A 107 12.89 5.10 -0.98
C GLN A 107 11.36 5.19 -0.78
N SER A 108 10.68 6.13 -1.46
CA SER A 108 9.22 6.27 -1.36
C SER A 108 8.46 5.02 -1.80
N ILE A 109 8.94 4.31 -2.82
CA ILE A 109 8.31 3.10 -3.36
C ILE A 109 8.39 1.93 -2.38
N LEU A 110 9.53 1.77 -1.70
CA LEU A 110 9.72 0.71 -0.69
C LEU A 110 8.98 1.02 0.62
N LEU A 111 8.86 2.30 0.98
CA LEU A 111 8.11 2.73 2.16
C LEU A 111 6.60 2.71 1.97
N TYR A 112 6.13 2.89 0.72
CA TYR A 112 4.71 3.09 0.38
C TYR A 112 3.74 2.09 1.03
N PRO A 113 3.99 0.76 1.04
CA PRO A 113 3.07 -0.19 1.68
C PRO A 113 2.83 0.08 3.17
N SER A 114 3.79 0.72 3.84
CA SER A 114 3.71 1.09 5.26
C SER A 114 3.16 2.50 5.44
N THR A 115 3.66 3.46 4.66
CA THR A 115 3.34 4.89 4.83
C THR A 115 2.01 5.30 4.20
N CYS A 116 1.48 4.54 3.24
CA CYS A 116 0.18 4.85 2.62
C CYS A 116 -0.99 4.71 3.62
N LEU A 117 -0.81 3.97 4.73
CA LEU A 117 -1.79 3.88 5.81
C LEU A 117 -2.09 5.25 6.44
N PHE A 118 -1.17 6.21 6.34
CA PHE A 118 -1.36 7.56 6.85
C PHE A 118 -2.32 8.41 6.00
N GLU A 119 -2.79 7.93 4.86
CA GLU A 119 -3.95 8.53 4.18
C GLU A 119 -5.25 8.35 4.98
N GLY A 120 -5.25 7.50 6.02
CA GLY A 120 -6.38 7.32 6.94
C GLY A 120 -6.12 7.80 8.37
N ILE A 121 -5.10 8.65 8.55
CA ILE A 121 -4.70 9.22 9.83
C ILE A 121 -4.55 10.73 9.64
N TYR A 122 -4.88 11.53 10.66
CA TYR A 122 -4.69 12.99 10.65
C TYR A 122 -3.20 13.41 10.73
N ALA A 123 -2.36 12.88 9.83
CA ALA A 123 -0.95 13.20 9.66
C ALA A 123 -0.63 13.33 8.17
N ASN A 124 0.16 14.34 7.81
CA ASN A 124 0.72 14.48 6.47
C ASN A 124 1.87 13.45 6.28
N LEU A 125 1.85 12.75 5.15
CA LEU A 125 2.85 11.74 4.78
C LEU A 125 3.91 12.24 3.77
N GLY A 126 4.16 13.55 3.74
CA GLY A 126 5.07 14.23 2.82
C GLY A 126 4.44 14.74 1.52
N ARG A 127 3.13 14.54 1.28
CA ARG A 127 2.43 15.18 0.15
C ARG A 127 2.48 16.69 0.32
N GLY A 128 2.84 17.40 -0.75
CA GLY A 128 3.12 18.85 -0.72
C GLY A 128 4.59 19.18 -0.45
N THR A 129 5.46 18.18 -0.40
CA THR A 129 6.92 18.34 -0.38
C THR A 129 7.54 17.70 -1.63
N LYS A 130 8.87 17.74 -1.76
CA LYS A 130 9.59 16.99 -2.80
C LYS A 130 9.97 15.56 -2.41
N PHE A 131 9.61 15.14 -1.20
CA PHE A 131 9.93 13.84 -0.61
C PHE A 131 8.68 13.12 -0.05
N PRO A 132 7.59 12.99 -0.84
CA PRO A 132 6.37 12.30 -0.40
C PRO A 132 6.62 10.83 -0.02
N PHE A 133 5.83 10.33 0.92
CA PHE A 133 5.92 9.00 1.55
C PHE A 133 7.25 8.69 2.25
N THR A 134 8.08 9.70 2.51
CA THR A 134 9.34 9.55 3.25
C THR A 134 9.42 10.43 4.50
N VAL A 135 8.30 11.05 4.89
CA VAL A 135 8.14 11.76 6.16
C VAL A 135 6.73 11.54 6.66
N LEU A 136 6.51 11.63 7.97
CA LEU A 136 5.20 11.52 8.61
C LEU A 136 5.10 12.61 9.67
N GLY A 137 4.00 13.36 9.72
CA GLY A 137 3.88 14.38 10.77
C GLY A 137 2.61 15.21 10.72
N ALA A 138 2.39 15.99 11.78
CA ALA A 138 1.25 16.89 11.93
C ALA A 138 1.63 18.08 12.80
N PRO A 139 0.92 19.21 12.74
CA PRO A 139 1.26 20.40 13.54
C PRO A 139 1.24 20.15 15.05
N TYR A 140 0.34 19.29 15.51
CA TYR A 140 0.14 18.98 16.92
C TYR A 140 1.24 18.09 17.53
N TYR A 141 2.23 17.65 16.76
CA TYR A 141 3.42 16.94 17.26
C TYR A 141 4.57 17.88 17.67
N LYS A 142 4.34 19.20 17.64
CA LYS A 142 5.31 20.21 18.09
C LYS A 142 5.77 19.93 19.53
N GLY A 143 7.09 19.90 19.72
CA GLY A 143 7.70 19.62 21.03
C GLY A 143 7.75 18.14 21.40
N ILE A 144 7.20 17.25 20.58
CA ILE A 144 7.32 15.79 20.73
C ILE A 144 8.40 15.25 19.78
N TYR A 145 8.44 15.80 18.56
CA TYR A 145 9.43 15.46 17.54
C TYR A 145 10.25 16.71 17.15
N GLU A 146 11.56 16.52 16.96
CA GLU A 146 12.48 17.59 16.55
C GLU A 146 12.38 17.89 15.06
N PHE A 147 12.24 16.84 14.23
CA PHE A 147 12.12 17.00 12.79
C PHE A 147 10.80 17.65 12.42
N SER A 148 10.86 18.58 11.44
CA SER A 148 9.69 19.24 10.90
C SER A 148 9.79 19.49 9.40
N PHE A 149 8.63 19.66 8.78
CA PHE A 149 8.48 19.99 7.37
C PHE A 149 7.18 20.77 7.15
N THR A 150 7.10 21.52 6.06
CA THR A 150 5.90 22.29 5.70
C THR A 150 5.40 21.84 4.32
N PRO A 151 4.25 21.15 4.23
CA PRO A 151 3.67 20.79 2.95
C PRO A 151 3.05 22.02 2.28
N THR A 152 3.31 22.20 1.00
CA THR A 152 2.81 23.31 0.18
C THR A 152 2.06 22.78 -1.04
N GLY A 153 1.25 23.61 -1.69
CA GLY A 153 0.56 23.21 -2.92
C GLY A 153 1.54 23.09 -4.10
N ILE A 154 1.68 21.88 -4.66
CA ILE A 154 2.52 21.60 -5.83
C ILE A 154 1.66 21.04 -6.97
N LYS A 155 1.52 21.83 -8.04
CA LYS A 155 0.76 21.45 -9.24
C LYS A 155 1.25 20.12 -9.82
N GLY A 156 0.32 19.21 -10.12
CA GLY A 156 0.63 17.88 -10.65
C GLY A 156 1.21 16.88 -9.65
N MET A 157 1.42 17.27 -8.39
CA MET A 157 1.80 16.37 -7.29
C MET A 157 0.72 16.34 -6.20
N ALA A 158 0.57 17.43 -5.45
CA ALA A 158 -0.41 17.57 -4.38
C ALA A 158 -0.76 19.06 -4.23
N GLU A 159 -1.91 19.47 -4.76
CA GLU A 159 -2.29 20.89 -4.82
C GLU A 159 -2.95 21.39 -3.52
N THR A 160 -3.64 20.47 -2.83
CA THR A 160 -4.32 20.70 -1.55
C THR A 160 -3.86 19.68 -0.51
N PRO A 161 -2.56 19.59 -0.19
CA PRO A 161 -2.07 18.60 0.77
C PRO A 161 -2.68 18.84 2.16
N LEU A 162 -2.76 17.78 2.96
CA LEU A 162 -3.18 17.90 4.37
C LEU A 162 -2.23 18.83 5.13
N PHE A 163 -2.77 19.72 5.97
CA PHE A 163 -1.99 20.74 6.71
C PHE A 163 -1.17 21.67 5.81
N LYS A 164 -1.70 22.00 4.62
CA LYS A 164 -1.07 22.92 3.67
C LYS A 164 -0.65 24.22 4.37
N ASP A 165 0.61 24.61 4.17
CA ASP A 165 1.25 25.82 4.69
C ASP A 165 1.41 25.86 6.24
N GLU A 166 1.15 24.74 6.93
CA GLU A 166 1.39 24.58 8.37
C GLU A 166 2.68 23.78 8.63
N VAL A 167 3.43 24.14 9.68
CA VAL A 167 4.61 23.35 10.09
C VAL A 167 4.15 22.04 10.74
N CYS A 168 4.50 20.92 10.12
CA CYS A 168 4.26 19.58 10.62
C CYS A 168 5.51 19.06 11.33
N TYR A 169 5.35 18.40 12.48
CA TYR A 169 6.44 17.76 13.23
C TYR A 169 6.24 16.24 13.21
N GLY A 170 7.32 15.46 13.17
CA GLY A 170 7.20 14.00 13.20
C GLY A 170 8.46 13.23 12.78
N ILE A 171 8.28 12.15 12.02
CA ILE A 171 9.30 11.16 11.69
C ILE A 171 9.90 11.46 10.31
N ASP A 172 11.22 11.48 10.21
CA ASP A 172 11.97 11.57 8.95
C ASP A 172 12.42 10.17 8.49
N LEU A 173 11.91 9.72 7.35
CA LEU A 173 12.21 8.41 6.75
C LEU A 173 13.03 8.53 5.47
N ARG A 174 13.51 9.74 5.11
CA ARG A 174 14.27 9.98 3.86
C ARG A 174 15.54 9.13 3.77
N ASN A 175 16.18 8.87 4.92
CA ASN A 175 17.39 8.04 5.04
C ASN A 175 17.14 6.74 5.84
N TYR A 176 15.87 6.29 5.94
CA TYR A 176 15.54 5.04 6.64
C TYR A 176 16.13 3.84 5.90
N ASP A 177 16.76 2.91 6.62
CA ASP A 177 17.30 1.68 6.04
C ASP A 177 16.16 0.75 5.57
N THR A 178 15.88 0.77 4.27
CA THR A 178 14.83 -0.04 3.65
C THR A 178 15.25 -1.50 3.42
N SER A 179 16.53 -1.85 3.64
CA SER A 179 16.98 -3.26 3.58
C SER A 179 16.28 -4.13 4.63
N ILE A 180 15.81 -3.51 5.71
CA ILE A 180 15.05 -4.18 6.76
C ILE A 180 13.81 -4.89 6.23
N PHE A 181 13.13 -4.33 5.21
CA PHE A 181 11.93 -4.96 4.64
C PHE A 181 12.26 -6.28 3.95
N ARG A 182 13.44 -6.40 3.32
CA ARG A 182 13.88 -7.66 2.71
C ARG A 182 14.26 -8.68 3.78
N LYS A 183 14.84 -8.21 4.88
CA LYS A 183 15.19 -9.07 6.01
C LYS A 183 13.95 -9.59 6.75
N THR A 184 12.98 -8.74 7.03
CA THR A 184 11.79 -9.09 7.82
C THR A 184 10.65 -9.65 6.98
N ARG A 185 10.60 -9.33 5.68
CA ARG A 185 9.49 -9.65 4.77
C ARG A 185 8.15 -9.08 5.24
N GLN A 186 8.20 -7.95 5.95
CA GLN A 186 7.04 -7.34 6.59
C GLN A 186 6.92 -5.86 6.24
N ILE A 187 5.68 -5.37 6.15
CA ILE A 187 5.40 -3.92 6.19
C ILE A 187 5.61 -3.40 7.61
N ASN A 188 5.85 -2.10 7.79
CA ASN A 188 6.00 -1.49 9.10
C ASN A 188 4.68 -0.86 9.57
N ILE A 189 4.07 -1.45 10.61
CA ILE A 189 2.91 -0.87 11.30
C ILE A 189 3.29 -0.12 12.58
N GLN A 190 4.54 -0.22 13.03
CA GLN A 190 5.03 0.41 14.24
C GLN A 190 4.94 1.93 14.17
N TRP A 191 5.11 2.55 12.99
CA TRP A 191 4.96 4.00 12.85
C TRP A 191 3.54 4.49 13.18
N VAL A 192 2.51 3.72 12.81
CA VAL A 192 1.12 4.05 13.19
C VAL A 192 0.96 3.93 14.70
N MET A 193 1.50 2.86 15.29
CA MET A 193 1.47 2.63 16.74
C MET A 193 2.20 3.73 17.52
N GLU A 194 3.38 4.13 17.06
CA GLU A 194 4.22 5.17 17.66
C GLU A 194 3.52 6.53 17.61
N LEU A 195 3.09 6.95 16.42
CA LEU A 195 2.41 8.23 16.25
C LEU A 195 1.08 8.27 16.99
N TYR A 196 0.32 7.17 17.02
CA TYR A 196 -0.88 7.09 17.85
C TYR A 196 -0.54 7.26 19.33
N LYS A 197 0.46 6.52 19.84
CA LYS A 197 0.90 6.59 21.24
C LYS A 197 1.29 8.02 21.62
N ALA A 198 2.08 8.68 20.79
CA ALA A 198 2.55 10.05 20.96
C ALA A 198 1.47 11.13 20.74
N SER A 199 0.38 10.81 20.04
CA SER A 199 -0.60 11.83 19.63
C SER A 199 -1.34 12.45 20.81
N PRO A 200 -1.35 13.80 20.94
CA PRO A 200 -2.25 14.52 21.83
C PRO A 200 -3.70 14.58 21.31
N LYS A 201 -3.98 14.03 20.12
CA LYS A 201 -5.28 14.05 19.44
C LYS A 201 -5.82 12.63 19.22
N LYS A 202 -5.82 11.78 20.27
CA LYS A 202 -6.24 10.37 20.15
C LYS A 202 -7.65 10.19 19.60
N GLU A 203 -8.60 10.98 20.07
CA GLU A 203 -10.03 10.88 19.67
C GLU A 203 -10.26 11.08 18.18
N THR A 204 -9.46 11.93 17.53
CA THR A 204 -9.59 12.23 16.10
C THR A 204 -8.48 11.61 15.25
N PHE A 205 -7.63 10.75 15.82
CA PHE A 205 -6.45 10.24 15.12
C PHE A 205 -6.79 9.48 13.84
N PHE A 206 -7.84 8.66 13.88
CA PHE A 206 -8.34 7.85 12.76
C PHE A 206 -9.57 8.46 12.07
N ASP A 207 -9.85 9.74 12.28
CA ASP A 207 -10.81 10.43 11.44
C ASP A 207 -10.24 10.62 10.02
N SER A 208 -11.12 10.89 9.05
CA SER A 208 -10.76 11.03 7.63
C SER A 208 -11.52 12.19 6.95
N LYS A 209 -11.90 13.21 7.74
CA LYS A 209 -12.75 14.32 7.26
C LYS A 209 -12.00 15.59 6.92
N LEU A 210 -10.72 15.71 7.31
CA LEU A 210 -9.93 16.93 7.08
C LEU A 210 -9.59 17.20 5.61
N SER A 211 -9.59 16.17 4.76
CA SER A 211 -9.30 16.31 3.34
C SER A 211 -10.01 15.25 2.52
N ASN A 212 -10.39 15.60 1.30
CA ASN A 212 -10.96 14.68 0.31
C ASN A 212 -9.96 13.63 -0.21
N GLN A 213 -8.67 13.79 0.12
CA GLN A 213 -7.62 12.81 -0.19
C GLN A 213 -7.53 11.69 0.87
N MET A 214 -8.31 11.79 1.95
CA MET A 214 -8.28 10.81 3.03
C MET A 214 -9.30 9.70 2.82
N LEU A 215 -9.01 8.54 3.39
CA LEU A 215 -9.91 7.39 3.41
C LEU A 215 -9.99 6.82 4.82
N PRO A 216 -11.11 6.19 5.21
CA PRO A 216 -11.14 5.39 6.43
C PRO A 216 -10.00 4.38 6.43
N ILE A 217 -9.28 4.26 7.55
CA ILE A 217 -8.13 3.36 7.67
C ILE A 217 -8.48 1.91 7.28
N GLU A 218 -9.71 1.47 7.53
CA GLU A 218 -10.22 0.14 7.18
C GLU A 218 -10.24 -0.11 5.68
N LYS A 219 -10.41 0.94 4.85
CA LYS A 219 -10.32 0.81 3.39
C LYS A 219 -8.88 0.70 2.89
N LEU A 220 -7.91 1.21 3.67
CA LEU A 220 -6.48 1.16 3.35
C LEU A 220 -5.86 -0.16 3.81
N ILE A 221 -6.10 -0.54 5.07
CA ILE A 221 -5.58 -1.78 5.66
C ILE A 221 -6.40 -3.00 5.24
N GLY A 222 -7.71 -2.84 5.00
CA GLY A 222 -8.60 -3.88 4.49
C GLY A 222 -9.38 -4.66 5.56
N VAL A 223 -9.32 -4.30 6.83
CA VAL A 223 -10.01 -4.99 7.95
C VAL A 223 -10.50 -4.01 9.02
N ALA A 224 -11.50 -4.42 9.78
CA ALA A 224 -12.18 -3.59 10.78
C ALA A 224 -11.41 -3.48 12.11
N ASP A 225 -10.68 -4.54 12.47
CA ASP A 225 -10.07 -4.71 13.78
C ASP A 225 -8.81 -3.87 13.98
N PHE A 226 -8.08 -3.54 12.91
CA PHE A 226 -6.82 -2.81 12.99
C PHE A 226 -6.91 -1.52 13.81
N ARG A 227 -7.89 -0.64 13.53
CA ARG A 227 -8.09 0.59 14.31
C ARG A 227 -8.29 0.30 15.80
N LYS A 228 -9.18 -0.64 16.10
CA LYS A 228 -9.52 -1.03 17.47
C LYS A 228 -8.29 -1.57 18.20
N GLN A 229 -7.50 -2.43 17.55
CA GLN A 229 -6.29 -3.00 18.13
C GLN A 229 -5.26 -1.93 18.49
N ILE A 230 -5.07 -0.91 17.63
CA ILE A 230 -4.18 0.22 17.93
C ILE A 230 -4.69 1.01 19.14
N ILE A 231 -6.00 1.30 19.20
CA ILE A 231 -6.63 2.04 20.30
C ILE A 231 -6.50 1.29 21.63
N GLU A 232 -6.72 -0.03 21.61
CA GLU A 232 -6.61 -0.92 22.78
C GLU A 232 -5.16 -1.19 23.21
N GLY A 233 -4.17 -0.68 22.47
CA GLY A 233 -2.76 -0.85 22.81
C GLY A 233 -2.24 -2.27 22.62
N LYS A 234 -2.82 -3.02 21.68
CA LYS A 234 -2.33 -4.34 21.29
C LYS A 234 -0.88 -4.26 20.82
N SER A 235 -0.09 -5.27 21.19
CA SER A 235 1.27 -5.40 20.69
C SER A 235 1.26 -5.70 19.18
N GLU A 236 2.35 -5.37 18.48
CA GLU A 236 2.49 -5.69 17.06
C GLU A 236 2.34 -7.20 16.80
N ALA A 237 2.85 -8.04 17.71
CA ALA A 237 2.71 -9.49 17.61
C ALA A 237 1.25 -9.93 17.68
N GLU A 238 0.42 -9.35 18.56
CA GLU A 238 -1.02 -9.62 18.62
C GLU A 238 -1.75 -9.18 17.35
N ILE A 239 -1.42 -7.99 16.83
CA ILE A 239 -2.02 -7.46 15.58
C ILE A 239 -1.69 -8.38 14.41
N ARG A 240 -0.42 -8.76 14.24
CA ARG A 240 0.01 -9.66 13.16
C ARG A 240 -0.60 -11.05 13.29
N THR A 241 -0.72 -11.56 14.52
CA THR A 241 -1.36 -12.85 14.80
C THR A 241 -2.82 -12.86 14.35
N SER A 242 -3.53 -11.72 14.40
CA SER A 242 -4.94 -11.68 13.97
C SER A 242 -5.12 -11.94 12.48
N TRP A 243 -4.14 -11.57 11.64
CA TRP A 243 -4.23 -11.74 10.18
C TRP A 243 -3.40 -12.89 9.61
N GLU A 244 -2.47 -13.45 10.37
CA GLU A 244 -1.58 -14.53 9.90
C GLU A 244 -2.34 -15.72 9.30
N PRO A 245 -3.49 -16.20 9.84
CA PRO A 245 -4.22 -17.31 9.23
C PRO A 245 -4.69 -17.02 7.79
N GLY A 246 -5.12 -15.77 7.51
CA GLY A 246 -5.52 -15.34 6.17
C GLY A 246 -4.30 -15.17 5.25
N LEU A 247 -3.24 -14.56 5.78
CA LEU A 247 -2.00 -14.33 5.05
C LEU A 247 -1.32 -15.64 4.63
N SER A 248 -1.26 -16.64 5.53
CA SER A 248 -0.76 -17.97 5.24
C SER A 248 -1.56 -18.67 4.13
N LYS A 249 -2.89 -18.61 4.16
CA LYS A 249 -3.74 -19.16 3.09
C LYS A 249 -3.48 -18.47 1.75
N TYR A 250 -3.32 -17.15 1.76
CA TYR A 250 -2.98 -16.40 0.55
C TYR A 250 -1.60 -16.78 0.01
N LYS A 251 -0.58 -16.90 0.86
CA LYS A 251 0.77 -17.32 0.46
C LYS A 251 0.76 -18.68 -0.24
N GLU A 252 -0.04 -19.64 0.23
CA GLU A 252 -0.23 -20.93 -0.45
C GLU A 252 -1.01 -20.80 -1.76
N MET A 253 -2.12 -20.06 -1.78
CA MET A 253 -2.91 -19.82 -2.99
C MET A 253 -2.07 -19.17 -4.11
N ARG A 254 -1.24 -18.18 -3.75
CA ARG A 254 -0.36 -17.42 -4.64
C ARG A 254 0.58 -18.31 -5.44
N LYS A 255 1.08 -19.41 -4.86
CA LYS A 255 2.05 -20.32 -5.52
C LYS A 255 1.54 -20.90 -6.84
N LYS A 256 0.22 -21.06 -7.00
CA LYS A 256 -0.40 -21.57 -8.24
C LYS A 256 -0.20 -20.66 -9.45
N TYR A 257 0.10 -19.39 -9.20
CA TYR A 257 0.10 -18.33 -10.21
C TYR A 257 1.48 -17.72 -10.44
N LEU A 258 2.52 -18.23 -9.77
CA LEU A 258 3.87 -17.69 -9.88
C LEU A 258 4.48 -18.03 -11.24
N LEU A 259 5.08 -17.00 -11.85
CA LEU A 259 5.83 -17.08 -13.09
C LEU A 259 7.33 -17.09 -12.84
N TYR A 260 7.74 -16.65 -11.65
CA TYR A 260 9.12 -16.43 -11.27
C TYR A 260 9.42 -17.09 -9.92
N PRO A 261 10.67 -17.54 -9.70
CA PRO A 261 11.10 -18.03 -8.40
C PRO A 261 11.06 -16.94 -7.32
#